data_AF-A0A7V3D6J6-F1
#
_entry.id   AF-A0A7V3D6J6-F1
#
_cell.length_a   1.000
_cell.length_b   1.000
_cell.length_c   1.000
_cell.angle_alpha   90.00
_cell.angle_beta   90.00
_cell.angle_gamma   90.00
#
_symmetry.space_group_name_H-M   'P 1'
#
loop_
_entity.id
_entity.type
_entity.pdbx_description
1 polymer ?
#
loop_
_entity_poly.entity_id
_entity_poly.type
_entity_poly.pdbx_seq_one_letter_code
_entity_poly.pdbx_strand_id
1 'polypeptide(L)'
;MHTSLLLVVMASSVNWIDGFREPPWQPSYAQARKVVASQKKPMAVILAPGKEGWRSIAHQGVPPEASQLLRREYVCLHIDTSTDKGKELAKSFNLTNGKGLVISDRTGELQAFRHDGDLPSDALTTYLKRYSAPNWVVTSTDTHQTSRISNYPPVSSQGRSTSPPQGSYYYPSGPACRT
;
A
#
# COMPACT_ATOMS: atom_id res chain seq x y z
N MET A 1 -29.69 -64.03 -7.13
CA MET A 1 -30.08 -62.63 -6.81
C MET A 1 -29.35 -62.22 -5.55
N HIS A 2 -28.22 -61.53 -5.68
CA HIS A 2 -27.50 -60.94 -4.54
C HIS A 2 -27.14 -59.51 -4.93
N THR A 3 -27.95 -58.58 -4.42
CA THR A 3 -27.78 -57.13 -4.53
C THR A 3 -26.83 -56.68 -3.44
N SER A 4 -25.57 -56.44 -3.78
CA SER A 4 -24.60 -55.83 -2.87
C SER A 4 -24.54 -54.33 -3.13
N LEU A 5 -25.10 -53.55 -2.19
CA LEU A 5 -24.91 -52.11 -2.07
C LEU A 5 -23.55 -51.84 -1.40
N LEU A 6 -22.61 -51.27 -2.14
CA LEU A 6 -21.36 -50.73 -1.59
C LEU A 6 -21.60 -49.29 -1.14
N LEU A 7 -21.51 -49.07 0.17
CA LEU A 7 -21.65 -47.78 0.84
C LEU A 7 -20.27 -47.10 0.84
N VAL A 8 -20.07 -46.11 -0.03
CA VAL A 8 -18.86 -45.27 -0.05
C VAL A 8 -19.00 -44.19 1.01
N VAL A 9 -18.34 -44.37 2.16
CA VAL A 9 -18.12 -43.30 3.14
C VAL A 9 -17.04 -42.39 2.55
N MET A 10 -17.44 -41.24 2.01
CA MET A 10 -16.51 -40.15 1.74
C MET A 10 -16.00 -39.61 3.08
N ALA A 11 -14.85 -40.12 3.52
CA ALA A 11 -14.04 -39.46 4.52
C ALA A 11 -13.53 -38.14 3.90
N SER A 12 -14.22 -37.04 4.16
CA SER A 12 -13.73 -35.70 3.87
C SER A 12 -12.54 -35.42 4.78
N SER A 13 -11.33 -35.75 4.31
CA SER A 13 -10.08 -35.34 4.93
C SER A 13 -9.97 -33.82 4.82
N VAL A 14 -10.49 -33.12 5.83
CA VAL A 14 -10.14 -31.73 6.06
C VAL A 14 -8.66 -31.72 6.43
N ASN A 15 -7.81 -31.33 5.48
CA ASN A 15 -6.40 -31.10 5.72
C ASN A 15 -6.25 -29.85 6.60
N TRP A 16 -6.36 -30.01 7.92
CA TRP A 16 -5.94 -29.01 8.91
C TRP A 16 -4.42 -29.07 9.04
N ILE A 17 -3.72 -28.77 7.96
CA ILE A 17 -2.31 -28.40 8.01
C ILE A 17 -2.26 -26.93 7.64
N ASP A 18 -2.61 -26.07 8.60
CA ASP A 18 -2.20 -24.67 8.57
C ASP A 18 -0.70 -24.59 8.93
N GLY A 19 0.11 -25.31 8.15
CA GLY A 19 1.51 -24.98 8.00
C GLY A 19 1.62 -23.62 7.33
N PHE A 20 2.80 -23.01 7.41
CA PHE A 20 3.19 -21.76 6.76
C PHE A 20 2.97 -21.80 5.22
N ARG A 21 1.72 -21.82 4.78
CA ARG A 21 1.32 -21.70 3.39
C ARG A 21 1.41 -20.24 3.02
N GLU A 22 2.09 -19.94 1.93
CA GLU A 22 2.19 -18.59 1.41
C GLU A 22 0.80 -18.07 1.00
N PRO A 23 0.58 -16.74 1.03
CA PRO A 23 -0.62 -16.15 0.44
C PRO A 23 -0.79 -16.57 -1.02
N PRO A 24 -2.03 -16.80 -1.50
CA PRO A 24 -2.27 -17.14 -2.89
C PRO A 24 -2.05 -15.90 -3.78
N TRP A 25 -0.80 -15.67 -4.16
CA TRP A 25 -0.39 -14.56 -5.01
C TRP A 25 -0.98 -14.69 -6.41
N GLN A 26 -1.73 -13.69 -6.81
CA GLN A 26 -2.27 -13.61 -8.17
C GLN A 26 -1.16 -13.24 -9.16
N PRO A 27 -1.14 -13.83 -10.36
CA PRO A 27 -0.05 -13.61 -11.32
C PRO A 27 -0.15 -12.27 -12.07
N SER A 28 -1.30 -11.60 -12.00
CA SER A 28 -1.50 -10.30 -12.65
C SER A 28 -2.58 -9.48 -11.97
N TYR A 29 -2.47 -8.16 -12.11
CA TYR A 29 -3.47 -7.20 -11.64
C TYR A 29 -4.86 -7.46 -12.23
N ALA A 30 -4.94 -7.83 -13.51
CA ALA A 30 -6.21 -8.14 -14.18
C ALA A 30 -6.90 -9.38 -13.58
N GLN A 31 -6.14 -10.42 -13.24
CA GLN A 31 -6.70 -11.59 -12.55
C GLN A 31 -7.09 -11.26 -11.12
N ALA A 32 -6.25 -10.53 -10.39
CA ALA A 32 -6.57 -10.10 -9.03
C ALA A 32 -7.89 -9.32 -8.97
N ARG A 33 -8.14 -8.39 -9.90
CA ARG A 33 -9.42 -7.66 -9.99
C ARG A 33 -10.63 -8.56 -10.24
N LYS A 34 -10.51 -9.58 -11.10
CA LYS A 34 -11.59 -10.56 -11.31
C LYS A 34 -11.91 -11.32 -10.02
N VAL A 35 -10.87 -11.72 -9.29
CA VAL A 35 -11.01 -12.42 -8.01
C VAL A 35 -11.65 -11.50 -6.96
N VAL A 36 -11.22 -10.24 -6.86
CA VAL A 36 -11.82 -9.22 -5.97
C VAL A 36 -13.32 -9.07 -6.26
N ALA A 37 -13.69 -8.86 -7.52
CA ALA A 37 -15.10 -8.71 -7.92
C ALA A 37 -15.94 -9.97 -7.62
N SER A 38 -15.37 -11.16 -7.81
CA SER A 38 -16.08 -12.43 -7.54
C SER A 38 -16.19 -12.77 -6.06
N GLN A 39 -15.14 -12.55 -5.27
CA GLN A 39 -15.08 -12.93 -3.85
C GLN A 39 -15.52 -11.80 -2.91
N LYS A 40 -15.68 -10.57 -3.42
CA LYS A 40 -15.98 -9.36 -2.63
C LYS A 40 -14.99 -9.15 -1.48
N LYS A 41 -13.71 -9.45 -1.73
CA LYS A 41 -12.62 -9.28 -0.77
C LYS A 41 -11.74 -8.09 -1.16
N PRO A 42 -11.24 -7.31 -0.19
CA PRO A 42 -10.26 -6.27 -0.49
C PRO A 42 -9.00 -6.85 -1.14
N MET A 43 -8.34 -6.06 -1.98
CA MET A 43 -7.07 -6.43 -2.59
C MET A 43 -5.91 -5.86 -1.78
N ALA A 44 -4.90 -6.69 -1.50
CA ALA A 44 -3.62 -6.24 -0.98
C ALA A 44 -2.58 -6.34 -2.08
N VAL A 45 -2.09 -5.19 -2.55
CA VAL A 45 -1.03 -5.10 -3.55
C VAL A 45 0.26 -4.73 -2.84
N ILE A 46 1.22 -5.64 -2.85
CA ILE A 46 2.56 -5.43 -2.30
C ILE A 46 3.52 -5.25 -3.45
N LEU A 47 4.20 -4.11 -3.44
CA LEU A 47 5.23 -3.78 -4.41
C LEU A 47 6.57 -3.91 -3.69
N ALA A 48 7.45 -4.76 -4.20
CA ALA A 48 8.77 -4.98 -3.62
C ALA A 48 9.71 -5.61 -4.68
N PRO A 49 11.03 -5.44 -4.53
CA PRO A 49 11.97 -6.02 -5.48
C PRO A 49 12.13 -7.53 -5.25
N GLY A 50 12.14 -8.30 -6.34
CA GLY A 50 12.37 -9.74 -6.37
C GLY A 50 11.13 -10.57 -6.03
N LYS A 51 11.12 -11.85 -6.42
CA LYS A 51 9.96 -12.76 -6.29
C LYS A 51 9.43 -12.92 -4.86
N GLU A 52 10.32 -12.82 -3.88
CA GLU A 52 10.01 -12.92 -2.45
C GLU A 52 10.07 -11.57 -1.72
N GLY A 53 10.09 -10.46 -2.46
CA GLY A 53 10.20 -9.11 -1.93
C GLY A 53 9.10 -8.78 -0.93
N TRP A 54 7.92 -9.39 -1.09
CA TRP A 54 6.80 -9.25 -0.17
C TRP A 54 7.14 -9.58 1.30
N ARG A 55 8.11 -10.47 1.56
CA ARG A 55 8.55 -10.79 2.94
C ARG A 55 9.23 -9.61 3.63
N SER A 56 9.85 -8.73 2.84
CA SER A 56 10.61 -7.56 3.30
C SER A 56 9.79 -6.28 3.46
N ILE A 57 8.47 -6.36 3.28
CA ILE A 57 7.57 -5.21 3.47
C ILE A 57 7.51 -4.78 4.94
N ALA A 58 7.72 -5.73 5.85
CA ALA A 58 7.83 -5.47 7.27
C ALA A 58 9.29 -5.55 7.73
N HIS A 59 9.72 -4.63 8.60
CA HIS A 59 11.13 -4.53 9.06
C HIS A 59 11.69 -5.84 9.60
N GLN A 60 10.88 -6.58 10.36
CA GLN A 60 11.27 -7.85 10.99
C GLN A 60 10.70 -9.08 10.23
N GLY A 61 10.23 -8.87 9.00
CA GLY A 61 9.48 -9.87 8.25
C GLY A 61 7.98 -9.84 8.57
N VAL A 62 7.21 -10.46 7.66
CA VAL A 62 5.76 -10.53 7.78
C VAL A 62 5.38 -11.49 8.92
N PRO A 63 4.66 -11.03 9.96
CA PRO A 63 4.30 -11.90 11.07
C PRO A 63 3.30 -12.97 10.63
N PRO A 64 3.22 -14.12 11.33
CA PRO A 64 2.31 -15.21 10.99
C PRO A 64 0.85 -14.76 10.92
N GLU A 65 0.43 -13.87 11.83
CA GLU A 65 -0.92 -13.33 11.86
C GLU A 65 -1.25 -12.49 10.61
N ALA A 66 -0.34 -11.61 10.18
CA ALA A 66 -0.51 -10.86 8.93
C ALA A 66 -0.58 -11.79 7.72
N SER A 67 0.25 -12.84 7.69
CA SER A 67 0.22 -13.85 6.62
C SER A 67 -1.13 -14.59 6.58
N GLN A 68 -1.70 -14.90 7.75
CA GLN A 68 -3.01 -15.52 7.84
C GLN A 68 -4.13 -14.60 7.36
N LEU A 69 -4.08 -13.30 7.73
CA LEU A 69 -5.04 -12.30 7.24
C LEU A 69 -4.97 -12.17 5.72
N LEU A 70 -3.76 -12.04 5.16
CA LEU A 70 -3.53 -11.99 3.72
C LEU A 70 -4.14 -13.20 2.98
N ARG A 71 -4.03 -14.40 3.55
CA ARG A 71 -4.62 -15.63 2.97
C ARG A 71 -6.14 -15.66 3.02
N ARG A 72 -6.73 -15.21 4.13
CA ARG A 72 -8.16 -15.43 4.41
C ARG A 72 -9.02 -14.29 3.89
N GLU A 73 -8.60 -13.06 4.15
CA GLU A 73 -9.43 -11.87 3.98
C GLU A 73 -9.08 -11.06 2.73
N TYR A 74 -7.92 -11.30 2.12
CA TYR A 74 -7.43 -10.50 1.00
C TYR A 74 -7.21 -11.29 -0.28
N VAL A 75 -7.35 -10.60 -1.41
CA VAL A 75 -6.76 -11.03 -2.68
C VAL A 75 -5.35 -10.47 -2.76
N CYS A 76 -4.36 -11.34 -2.72
CA CYS A 76 -2.96 -10.96 -2.65
C CYS A 76 -2.35 -10.80 -4.05
N LEU A 77 -1.70 -9.67 -4.29
CA LEU A 77 -0.93 -9.41 -5.51
C LEU A 77 0.46 -8.93 -5.13
N HIS A 78 1.48 -9.56 -5.71
CA HIS A 78 2.86 -9.15 -5.57
C HIS A 78 3.36 -8.61 -6.92
N ILE A 79 3.97 -7.42 -6.90
CA ILE A 79 4.55 -6.78 -8.07
C ILE A 79 6.04 -6.61 -7.85
N ASP A 80 6.84 -7.25 -8.71
CA ASP A 80 8.29 -7.17 -8.68
C ASP A 80 8.78 -5.83 -9.25
N THR A 81 9.21 -4.93 -8.37
CA THR A 81 9.73 -3.60 -8.73
C THR A 81 11.17 -3.61 -9.23
N SER A 82 11.82 -4.77 -9.34
CA SER A 82 13.08 -4.90 -10.07
C SER A 82 12.87 -4.81 -11.59
N THR A 83 11.67 -5.15 -12.07
CA THR A 83 11.28 -5.08 -13.49
C THR A 83 10.80 -3.69 -13.89
N ASP A 84 10.99 -3.29 -15.15
CA ASP A 84 10.56 -1.98 -15.64
C ASP A 84 9.04 -1.77 -15.52
N LYS A 85 8.26 -2.81 -15.84
CA LYS A 85 6.80 -2.81 -15.65
C LYS A 85 6.41 -2.64 -14.18
N GLY A 86 7.12 -3.29 -13.25
CA GLY A 86 6.88 -3.14 -11.82
C GLY A 86 7.23 -1.75 -11.30
N LYS A 87 8.30 -1.12 -11.82
CA LYS A 87 8.65 0.27 -11.50
C LYS A 87 7.60 1.25 -12.03
N GLU A 88 7.09 1.03 -13.23
CA GLU A 88 6.01 1.85 -13.80
C GLU A 88 4.73 1.76 -12.95
N LEU A 89 4.37 0.54 -12.53
CA LEU A 89 3.24 0.33 -11.61
C LEU A 89 3.49 1.00 -10.25
N ALA A 90 4.69 0.89 -9.68
CA ALA A 90 5.04 1.58 -8.44
C ALA A 90 4.89 3.10 -8.56
N LYS A 91 5.31 3.70 -9.69
CA LYS A 91 5.09 5.12 -9.98
C LYS A 91 3.60 5.47 -10.08
N SER A 92 2.79 4.62 -10.72
CA SER A 92 1.34 4.84 -10.81
C SER A 92 0.65 4.85 -9.44
N PHE A 93 1.18 4.07 -8.49
CA PHE A 93 0.75 4.09 -7.10
C PHE A 93 1.42 5.19 -6.26
N ASN A 94 2.26 6.05 -6.85
CA ASN A 94 3.07 7.05 -6.17
C ASN A 94 3.98 6.47 -5.06
N LEU A 95 4.58 5.31 -5.31
CA LEU A 95 5.59 4.70 -4.44
C LEU A 95 6.99 5.08 -4.94
N THR A 96 7.71 5.86 -4.13
CA THR A 96 9.02 6.41 -4.52
C THR A 96 10.18 5.52 -4.10
N ASN A 97 10.03 4.71 -3.05
CA ASN A 97 11.11 3.86 -2.54
C ASN A 97 11.19 2.49 -3.23
N GLY A 98 10.37 2.24 -4.25
CA GLY A 98 10.33 0.95 -4.95
C GLY A 98 9.82 -0.22 -4.09
N LYS A 99 9.36 0.06 -2.87
CA LYS A 99 8.73 -0.89 -1.95
C LYS A 99 7.52 -0.21 -1.31
N GLY A 100 6.42 -0.92 -1.13
CA GLY A 100 5.24 -0.35 -0.49
C GLY A 100 4.04 -1.29 -0.45
N LEU A 101 3.03 -0.89 0.31
CA LEU A 101 1.76 -1.59 0.47
C LEU A 101 0.63 -0.70 0.01
N VAL A 102 -0.23 -1.26 -0.84
CA VAL A 102 -1.46 -0.64 -1.29
C VAL A 102 -2.61 -1.58 -0.97
N ILE A 103 -3.63 -1.09 -0.28
CA ILE A 103 -4.87 -1.84 -0.04
C ILE A 103 -5.99 -1.17 -0.83
N SER A 104 -6.72 -1.95 -1.62
CA SER A 104 -7.96 -1.50 -2.25
C SER A 104 -9.17 -1.90 -1.42
N ASP A 105 -10.28 -1.28 -1.72
CA ASP A 105 -11.59 -1.69 -1.26
C ASP A 105 -12.05 -3.03 -1.92
N ARG A 106 -13.26 -3.47 -1.56
CA ARG A 106 -13.87 -4.71 -2.07
C ARG A 106 -14.37 -4.62 -3.51
N THR A 107 -14.53 -3.41 -4.06
CA THR A 107 -14.83 -3.23 -5.48
C THR A 107 -13.57 -3.33 -6.34
N GLY A 108 -12.41 -3.03 -5.75
CA GLY A 108 -11.13 -2.97 -6.46
C GLY A 108 -10.99 -1.70 -7.31
N GLU A 109 -11.83 -0.69 -7.06
CA GLU A 109 -11.82 0.59 -7.77
C GLU A 109 -11.21 1.70 -6.91
N LEU A 110 -11.33 1.60 -5.58
CA LEU A 110 -10.86 2.63 -4.66
C LEU A 110 -9.63 2.15 -3.88
N GLN A 111 -8.63 3.02 -3.76
CA GLN A 111 -7.50 2.81 -2.88
C GLN A 111 -7.91 3.17 -1.45
N ALA A 112 -7.96 2.19 -0.55
CA ALA A 112 -8.28 2.39 0.86
C ALA A 112 -7.07 2.91 1.63
N PHE A 113 -5.90 2.35 1.34
CA PHE A 113 -4.68 2.64 2.05
C PHE A 113 -3.47 2.61 1.13
N ARG A 114 -2.54 3.52 1.38
CA ARG A 114 -1.22 3.52 0.76
C ARG A 114 -0.13 3.78 1.79
N HIS A 115 0.91 2.97 1.73
CA HIS A 115 2.17 3.19 2.44
C HIS A 115 3.37 3.02 1.50
N ASP A 116 4.29 3.98 1.56
CA ASP A 116 5.56 3.97 0.83
C ASP A 116 6.70 3.58 1.76
N GLY A 117 7.51 2.61 1.32
CA GLY A 117 8.58 2.01 2.12
C GLY A 117 8.13 0.79 2.91
N ASP A 118 8.88 0.47 3.95
CA ASP A 118 8.55 -0.58 4.90
C ASP A 118 7.67 -0.11 6.05
N LEU A 119 6.98 -1.07 6.65
CA LEU A 119 6.14 -0.90 7.82
C LEU A 119 6.73 -1.66 9.01
N PRO A 120 6.52 -1.18 10.24
CA PRO A 120 6.62 -2.02 11.42
C PRO A 120 5.67 -3.22 11.32
N SER A 121 6.09 -4.40 11.80
CA SER A 121 5.33 -5.66 11.65
C SER A 121 3.96 -5.61 12.35
N ASP A 122 3.90 -4.93 13.49
CA ASP A 122 2.70 -4.61 14.27
C ASP A 122 1.77 -3.62 13.54
N ALA A 123 2.34 -2.60 12.90
CA ALA A 123 1.58 -1.66 12.08
C ALA A 123 0.94 -2.37 10.86
N LEU A 124 1.70 -3.23 10.17
CA LEU A 124 1.20 -4.04 9.05
C LEU A 124 -0.05 -4.85 9.46
N THR A 125 0.06 -5.59 10.57
CA THR A 125 -1.04 -6.41 11.08
C THR A 125 -2.25 -5.55 11.45
N THR A 126 -2.01 -4.40 12.09
CA THR A 126 -3.07 -3.46 12.46
C THR A 126 -3.83 -2.93 11.26
N TYR A 127 -3.13 -2.54 10.18
CA TYR A 127 -3.78 -2.07 8.96
C TYR A 127 -4.55 -3.18 8.25
N LEU A 128 -3.98 -4.38 8.13
CA LEU A 128 -4.69 -5.53 7.55
C LEU A 128 -5.94 -5.92 8.36
N LYS A 129 -5.91 -5.80 9.69
CA LYS A 129 -7.12 -6.00 10.51
C LYS A 129 -8.16 -4.92 10.26
N ARG A 130 -7.74 -3.65 10.18
CA ARG A 130 -8.65 -2.51 9.95
C ARG A 130 -9.40 -2.63 8.63
N TYR A 131 -8.68 -2.88 7.54
CA TYR A 131 -9.28 -2.88 6.19
C TYR A 131 -9.95 -4.21 5.81
N SER A 132 -9.77 -5.28 6.60
CA SER A 132 -10.53 -6.53 6.42
C SER A 132 -11.94 -6.46 7.02
N ALA A 133 -12.20 -5.51 7.92
CA ALA A 133 -13.49 -5.38 8.59
C ALA A 133 -14.65 -5.22 7.57
N PRO A 134 -15.73 -6.03 7.65
CA PRO A 134 -16.84 -6.03 6.68
C PRO A 134 -17.55 -4.68 6.57
N ASN A 135 -17.53 -3.91 7.66
CA ASN A 135 -18.26 -2.65 7.78
C ASN A 135 -17.44 -1.44 7.31
N TRP A 136 -16.20 -1.66 6.87
CA TRP A 136 -15.34 -0.58 6.39
C TRP A 136 -15.76 -0.15 4.98
N VAL A 137 -16.32 1.06 4.87
CA VAL A 137 -16.62 1.72 3.60
C VAL A 137 -15.49 2.70 3.31
N VAL A 138 -14.82 2.52 2.17
CA VAL A 138 -13.74 3.40 1.74
C VAL A 138 -14.34 4.67 1.16
N THR A 139 -14.18 5.79 1.85
CA THR A 139 -14.66 7.11 1.40
C THR A 139 -13.51 8.04 0.99
N SER A 140 -12.29 7.75 1.44
CA SER A 140 -11.06 8.46 1.09
C SER A 140 -9.87 7.50 1.17
N THR A 141 -8.77 7.85 0.49
CA THR A 141 -7.52 7.09 0.56
C THR A 141 -6.70 7.57 1.75
N ASP A 142 -6.50 6.71 2.74
CA ASP A 142 -5.57 6.97 3.83
C ASP A 142 -4.13 6.79 3.35
N THR A 143 -3.39 7.91 3.25
CA THR A 143 -1.98 7.90 2.92
C THR A 143 -1.16 8.05 4.21
N HIS A 144 -0.47 6.99 4.62
CA HIS A 144 0.50 7.09 5.69
C HIS A 144 1.84 7.58 5.12
N GLN A 145 2.02 8.90 5.06
CA GLN A 145 3.34 9.46 4.84
C GLN A 145 4.09 9.38 6.16
N THR A 146 5.23 8.68 6.19
CA THR A 146 6.21 8.90 7.26
C THR A 146 6.71 10.33 7.07
N SER A 147 6.06 11.29 7.73
CA SER A 147 6.43 12.69 7.68
C SER A 147 7.90 12.79 8.06
N ARG A 148 8.77 13.13 7.10
CA ARG A 148 10.04 13.76 7.44
C ARG A 148 9.67 15.03 8.19
N ILE A 149 9.81 15.01 9.52
CA ILE A 149 9.73 16.21 10.34
C ILE A 149 10.85 17.12 9.84
N SER A 150 10.50 18.13 9.04
CA SER A 150 11.44 19.18 8.72
C SER A 150 11.45 20.14 9.90
N ASN A 151 12.46 20.02 10.75
CA ASN A 151 12.76 21.00 11.79
C ASN A 151 13.29 22.27 11.13
N TYR A 152 12.40 23.05 10.50
CA TYR A 152 12.73 24.43 10.19
C TYR A 152 12.55 25.25 11.47
N PRO A 153 13.62 25.90 12.00
CA PRO A 153 13.45 26.83 13.10
C PRO A 153 12.53 27.97 12.65
N PRO A 154 11.60 28.43 13.51
CA PRO A 154 10.76 29.57 13.18
C PRO A 154 11.66 30.79 12.99
N VAL A 155 11.61 31.39 11.81
CA VAL A 155 12.22 32.70 11.57
C VAL A 155 11.43 33.69 12.42
N SER A 156 12.02 34.19 13.51
CA SER A 156 11.41 35.22 14.33
C SER A 156 11.34 36.53 13.54
N SER A 157 10.23 36.74 12.84
CA SER A 157 9.85 38.05 12.32
C SER A 157 9.38 38.92 13.47
N GLN A 158 10.31 39.54 14.19
CA GLN A 158 10.01 40.60 15.13
C GLN A 158 9.58 41.84 14.35
N GLY A 159 8.27 42.06 14.29
CA GLY A 159 7.66 43.26 13.76
C GLY A 159 8.08 44.48 14.57
N ARG A 160 8.62 45.49 13.88
CA ARG A 160 8.69 46.87 14.36
C ARG A 160 7.79 47.69 13.45
N SER A 161 6.61 48.01 13.93
CA SER A 161 5.69 48.93 13.26
C SER A 161 5.63 50.22 14.07
N THR A 162 6.15 51.32 13.51
CA THR A 162 5.67 52.69 13.75
C THR A 162 6.27 53.67 12.72
N SER A 163 5.41 54.02 11.75
CA SER A 163 5.22 55.34 11.11
C SER A 163 6.25 55.89 10.08
N PRO A 164 5.78 56.54 8.98
CA PRO A 164 6.61 57.03 7.86
C PRO A 164 7.04 58.49 8.03
N PRO A 165 8.08 58.93 7.29
CA PRO A 165 7.84 60.01 6.33
C PRO A 165 8.59 59.90 4.99
N GLN A 166 7.90 60.38 3.95
CA GLN A 166 8.37 61.09 2.75
C GLN A 166 9.84 60.99 2.34
N GLY A 167 10.09 60.57 1.09
CA GLY A 167 11.37 60.88 0.46
C GLY A 167 11.59 60.23 -0.90
N SER A 168 11.28 61.00 -1.95
CA SER A 168 11.89 61.01 -3.29
C SER A 168 12.16 59.71 -4.05
N TYR A 169 11.42 59.62 -5.16
CA TYR A 169 11.83 58.96 -6.40
C TYR A 169 13.29 59.30 -6.76
N TYR A 170 14.11 58.28 -6.99
CA TYR A 170 15.29 58.38 -7.85
C TYR A 170 15.43 57.07 -8.63
N TYR A 171 15.15 57.14 -9.93
CA TYR A 171 15.53 56.12 -10.91
C TYR A 171 16.96 56.45 -11.37
N PRO A 172 17.91 55.50 -11.31
CA PRO A 172 19.06 55.52 -12.19
C PRO A 172 18.89 54.48 -13.30
N SER A 173 18.78 55.04 -14.49
CA SER A 173 18.92 54.47 -15.83
C SER A 173 20.15 53.57 -16.05
N GLY A 174 19.93 52.40 -16.68
CA GLY A 174 20.82 51.75 -17.66
C GLY A 174 22.21 51.25 -17.20
N PRO A 175 22.95 50.46 -18.03
CA PRO A 175 22.85 50.43 -19.49
C PRO A 175 22.64 49.04 -20.14
N ALA A 176 21.95 49.13 -21.28
CA ALA A 176 22.16 48.50 -22.58
C ALA A 176 22.92 47.16 -22.70
N CYS A 177 22.24 46.26 -23.41
CA CYS A 177 22.82 45.18 -24.21
C CYS A 177 23.98 45.67 -25.09
N ARG A 178 24.98 44.82 -25.30
CA ARG A 178 25.73 44.80 -26.57
C ARG A 178 26.15 43.37 -26.93
N THR A 179 25.62 42.98 -28.10
CA THR A 179 26.09 42.03 -29.14
C THR A 179 27.28 41.15 -28.83
#